data_AF-F5XMK8-F1
#
_entry.id   AF-F5XMK8-F1
#
_cell.length_a   1.000
_cell.length_b   1.000
_cell.length_c   1.000
_cell.angle_alpha   90.00
_cell.angle_beta   90.00
_cell.angle_gamma   90.00
#
_symmetry.space_group_name_H-M   'P 1'
#
loop_
_entity.id
_entity.type
_entity.pdbx_description
1 polymer ?
#
loop_
_entity_poly.entity_id
_entity_poly.type
_entity_poly.pdbx_seq_one_letter_code
_entity_poly.pdbx_strand_id
1 'polypeptide(L)'
;MALVLVTGASTGLGLATVRQLADAGHDVVLHARNPGRRRRTYDDSKLYVTTLAMALARIRTDALAHAVDPGWVPTRMGGPAASDSLEEGHRTQTWLATADPAQIDPPTGGYWFHRKARRPHRAALDTAFQNELLAKLEAHTGIPLERTTDLAT
;
A
#
# COMPACT_ATOMS: atom_id res chain seq x y z
N MET A 1 -15.36 -9.09 -2.71
CA MET A 1 -14.85 -8.99 -1.33
C MET A 1 -13.33 -9.13 -1.38
N ALA A 2 -12.57 -8.13 -0.95
CA ALA A 2 -11.10 -8.19 -0.85
C ALA A 2 -10.65 -7.44 0.42
N LEU A 3 -9.52 -7.83 1.02
CA LEU A 3 -8.93 -7.13 2.17
C LEU A 3 -7.97 -6.05 1.69
N VAL A 4 -8.23 -4.78 2.02
CA VAL A 4 -7.44 -3.63 1.57
C VAL A 4 -6.87 -2.84 2.75
N LEU A 5 -5.55 -2.75 2.86
CA LEU A 5 -4.86 -1.88 3.83
C LEU A 5 -4.63 -0.49 3.24
N VAL A 6 -5.28 0.53 3.78
CA VAL A 6 -5.07 1.93 3.38
C VAL A 6 -4.21 2.65 4.41
N THR A 7 -3.01 3.06 4.02
CA THR A 7 -2.09 3.82 4.90
C THR A 7 -2.27 5.32 4.75
N GLY A 8 -2.14 6.07 5.86
CA GLY A 8 -2.30 7.54 5.84
C GLY A 8 -3.76 7.99 5.73
N ALA A 9 -4.72 7.16 6.15
CA ALA A 9 -6.15 7.38 6.00
C ALA A 9 -6.82 8.07 7.21
N SER A 10 -6.06 8.84 8.00
CA SER A 10 -6.63 9.61 9.11
C SER A 10 -7.59 10.72 8.66
N THR A 11 -7.34 11.31 7.48
CA THR A 11 -8.17 12.36 6.85
C THR A 11 -7.96 12.37 5.33
N GLY A 12 -8.73 13.18 4.59
CA GLY A 12 -8.47 13.46 3.17
C GLY A 12 -8.63 12.24 2.26
N LEU A 13 -7.78 12.14 1.24
CA LEU A 13 -7.86 11.11 0.19
C LEU A 13 -7.84 9.67 0.73
N GLY A 14 -7.01 9.39 1.74
CA GLY A 14 -6.95 8.07 2.34
C GLY A 14 -8.28 7.68 2.99
N LEU A 15 -8.93 8.60 3.71
CA LEU A 15 -10.24 8.35 4.30
C LEU A 15 -11.34 8.22 3.25
N ALA A 16 -11.29 9.02 2.18
CA ALA A 16 -12.22 8.90 1.05
C ALA A 16 -12.07 7.54 0.34
N THR A 17 -10.84 7.07 0.16
CA THR A 17 -10.52 5.75 -0.39
C THR A 17 -11.09 4.64 0.50
N VAL A 18 -10.89 4.72 1.82
CA VAL A 18 -11.45 3.74 2.77
C VAL A 18 -12.97 3.67 2.67
N ARG A 19 -13.64 4.82 2.61
CA ARG A 19 -15.10 4.88 2.48
C ARG A 19 -15.59 4.24 1.19
N GLN A 20 -15.02 4.61 0.05
CA GLN A 20 -15.40 4.02 -1.24
C GLN A 20 -15.19 2.50 -1.28
N LEU A 21 -14.07 2.01 -0.74
CA LEU A 21 -13.78 0.57 -0.71
C LEU A 21 -14.76 -0.16 0.23
N ALA A 22 -15.10 0.43 1.37
CA ALA A 22 -16.09 -0.13 2.28
C ALA A 22 -17.51 -0.13 1.65
N ASP A 23 -17.91 0.96 1.00
CA ASP A 23 -19.20 1.08 0.29
C ASP A 23 -19.30 0.07 -0.88
N ALA A 24 -18.16 -0.28 -1.50
CA ALA A 24 -18.07 -1.31 -2.54
C ALA A 24 -18.03 -2.76 -1.99
N GLY A 25 -18.13 -2.96 -0.66
CA GLY A 25 -18.19 -4.29 -0.05
C GLY A 25 -16.83 -4.98 0.05
N HIS A 26 -15.76 -4.22 0.32
CA HIS A 26 -14.44 -4.75 0.65
C HIS A 26 -14.18 -4.66 2.16
N ASP A 27 -13.37 -5.57 2.70
CA ASP A 27 -12.85 -5.47 4.06
C ASP A 27 -11.70 -4.47 4.04
N VAL A 28 -11.81 -3.37 4.79
CA VAL A 28 -10.81 -2.30 4.75
C VAL A 28 -10.15 -2.11 6.09
N VAL A 29 -8.82 -2.22 6.13
CA VAL A 29 -8.01 -1.90 7.31
C VAL A 29 -7.42 -0.50 7.12
N LEU A 30 -7.76 0.41 8.03
CA LEU A 30 -7.30 1.79 8.02
C LEU A 30 -6.07 1.94 8.94
N HIS A 31 -4.97 2.46 8.40
CA HIS A 31 -3.80 2.85 9.19
C HIS A 31 -3.61 4.38 9.22
N ALA A 32 -3.61 4.94 10.43
CA ALA A 32 -3.44 6.36 10.72
C ALA A 32 -2.24 6.61 11.65
N ARG A 33 -1.64 7.80 11.56
CA ARG A 33 -0.54 8.19 12.46
C ARG A 33 -1.03 8.37 13.89
N ASN A 34 -0.29 7.81 14.84
CA ASN A 34 -0.40 8.16 16.25
C ASN A 34 0.39 9.46 16.52
N PRO A 35 -0.25 10.53 17.01
CA PRO A 35 0.40 11.83 17.22
C PRO A 35 1.53 11.83 18.27
N GLY A 36 1.68 10.78 19.08
CA GLY A 36 2.65 10.72 20.19
C GLY A 36 4.05 10.15 19.89
N ARG A 37 4.42 9.79 18.65
CA ARG A 37 5.73 9.17 18.34
C ARG A 37 6.70 10.09 17.56
N ARG A 38 7.99 10.01 17.89
CA ARG A 38 9.10 10.81 17.33
C ARG A 38 9.16 10.78 15.80
N ARG A 39 9.60 11.90 15.21
CA ARG A 39 9.67 12.17 13.77
C ARG A 39 10.77 11.34 13.11
N ARG A 40 10.43 10.19 12.53
CA ARG A 40 11.16 9.64 11.37
C ARG A 40 10.87 10.52 10.16
N THR A 41 11.79 10.60 9.20
CA THR A 41 11.53 11.32 7.96
C THR A 41 10.35 10.66 7.24
N TYR A 42 9.54 11.47 6.56
CA TYR A 42 8.39 10.98 5.81
C TYR A 42 8.81 9.94 4.77
N ASP A 43 9.97 10.14 4.16
CA ASP A 43 10.54 9.30 3.11
C ASP A 43 10.86 7.88 3.62
N ASP A 44 11.43 7.75 4.83
CA ASP A 44 11.69 6.44 5.45
C ASP A 44 10.38 5.65 5.62
N SER A 45 9.30 6.33 6.00
CA SER A 45 8.01 5.69 6.20
C SER A 45 7.45 5.15 4.87
N LYS A 46 7.66 5.87 3.77
CA LYS A 46 7.22 5.43 2.44
C LYS A 46 8.08 4.30 1.87
N LEU A 47 9.38 4.32 2.16
CA LEU A 47 10.25 3.18 1.86
C LEU A 47 9.75 1.92 2.58
N TYR A 48 9.52 1.98 3.90
CA TYR A 48 9.05 0.82 4.66
C TYR A 48 7.68 0.30 4.21
N VAL A 49 6.73 1.18 3.90
CA VAL A 49 5.42 0.75 3.36
C VAL A 49 5.57 0.06 2.00
N THR A 50 6.42 0.60 1.13
CA THR A 50 6.71 -0.03 -0.16
C THR A 50 7.37 -1.39 0.03
N THR A 51 8.38 -1.49 0.88
CA THR A 51 9.04 -2.75 1.23
C THR A 51 8.06 -3.78 1.79
N LEU A 52 7.13 -3.37 2.66
CA LEU A 52 6.09 -4.26 3.20
C LEU A 52 5.21 -4.82 2.09
N ALA A 53 4.74 -3.99 1.16
CA ALA A 53 3.93 -4.44 0.02
C ALA A 53 4.69 -5.45 -0.87
N MET A 54 5.98 -5.18 -1.16
CA MET A 54 6.82 -6.11 -1.94
C MET A 54 7.07 -7.43 -1.21
N ALA A 55 7.24 -7.36 0.12
CA ALA A 55 7.42 -8.54 0.95
C ALA A 55 6.15 -9.40 0.98
N LEU A 56 4.97 -8.78 1.13
CA LEU A 56 3.67 -9.46 1.10
C LEU A 56 3.42 -10.11 -0.25
N ALA A 57 3.71 -9.40 -1.36
CA ALA A 57 3.57 -9.94 -2.71
C ALA A 57 4.39 -11.21 -2.96
N ARG A 58 5.49 -11.38 -2.20
CA ARG A 58 6.36 -12.56 -2.28
C ARG A 58 5.91 -13.70 -1.36
N ILE A 59 5.30 -13.41 -0.21
CA ILE A 59 4.99 -14.43 0.82
C ILE A 59 3.51 -14.79 0.92
N ARG A 60 2.64 -14.10 0.17
CA ARG A 60 1.20 -14.34 0.15
C ARG A 60 0.75 -14.75 -1.26
N THR A 61 0.22 -15.97 -1.40
CA THR A 61 -0.41 -16.42 -2.66
C THR A 61 -1.93 -16.28 -2.64
N ASP A 62 -2.52 -16.08 -1.46
CA ASP A 62 -3.96 -15.89 -1.24
C ASP A 62 -4.42 -14.43 -1.34
N ALA A 63 -3.49 -13.48 -1.53
CA ALA A 63 -3.79 -12.06 -1.64
C ALA A 63 -2.82 -11.32 -2.56
N LEU A 64 -3.33 -10.36 -3.32
CA LEU A 64 -2.51 -9.46 -4.15
C LEU A 64 -2.01 -8.28 -3.31
N ALA A 65 -0.74 -7.92 -3.44
CA ALA A 65 -0.14 -6.82 -2.69
C ALA A 65 0.58 -5.85 -3.62
N HIS A 66 0.19 -4.58 -3.54
CA HIS A 66 0.73 -3.51 -4.38
C HIS A 66 1.05 -2.27 -3.55
N ALA A 67 1.98 -1.47 -4.04
CA ALA A 67 2.26 -0.13 -3.52
C ALA A 67 1.79 0.90 -4.54
N VAL A 68 1.16 1.98 -4.07
CA VAL A 68 0.62 3.04 -4.94
C VAL A 68 1.18 4.38 -4.51
N ASP A 69 1.75 5.09 -5.48
CA ASP A 69 2.04 6.51 -5.41
C ASP A 69 0.87 7.29 -6.02
N PRO A 70 0.09 8.03 -5.22
CA PRO A 70 -1.06 8.78 -5.71
C PRO A 70 -0.66 10.06 -6.45
N GLY A 71 0.63 10.42 -6.46
CA GLY A 71 1.12 11.67 -7.01
C GLY A 71 0.99 12.87 -6.07
N TRP A 72 1.34 14.04 -6.58
CA TRP A 72 1.34 15.29 -5.83
C TRP A 72 0.02 16.03 -6.04
N VAL A 73 -0.93 15.75 -5.14
CA VAL A 73 -2.33 16.16 -5.25
C VAL A 73 -2.66 17.30 -4.25
N PRO A 74 -3.50 18.30 -4.60
CA PRO A 74 -3.79 19.47 -3.78
C PRO A 74 -4.68 19.15 -2.57
N THR A 75 -4.07 18.46 -1.62
CA THR A 75 -4.61 18.17 -0.29
C THR A 75 -3.93 19.07 0.74
N ARG A 76 -4.38 19.01 2.00
CA ARG A 76 -3.67 19.68 3.12
C ARG A 76 -2.17 19.32 3.18
N MET A 77 -1.80 18.10 2.76
CA MET A 77 -0.42 17.64 2.75
C MET A 77 0.33 18.04 1.47
N GLY A 78 -0.35 18.05 0.32
CA GLY A 78 0.26 18.44 -0.96
C GLY A 78 0.40 19.95 -1.13
N GLY A 79 -0.42 20.75 -0.43
CA GLY A 79 -0.44 22.20 -0.59
C GLY A 79 -1.10 22.64 -1.91
N PRO A 80 -1.32 23.96 -2.09
CA PRO A 80 -2.04 24.49 -3.24
C PRO A 80 -1.25 24.44 -4.55
N ALA A 81 0.07 24.25 -4.50
CA ALA A 81 0.94 24.18 -5.67
C ALA A 81 1.01 22.78 -6.31
N ALA A 82 0.27 21.82 -5.77
CA ALA A 82 0.30 20.44 -6.19
C ALA A 82 -0.20 20.29 -7.64
N SER A 83 0.57 19.56 -8.46
CA SER A 83 0.39 19.50 -9.91
C SER A 83 -0.69 18.54 -10.40
N ASP A 84 -0.99 17.51 -9.61
CA ASP A 84 -1.96 16.47 -9.99
C ASP A 84 -3.37 16.83 -9.52
N SER A 85 -4.40 16.24 -10.14
CA SER A 85 -5.78 16.49 -9.73
C SER A 85 -6.21 15.59 -8.56
N LEU A 86 -7.22 16.04 -7.79
CA LEU A 86 -7.83 15.23 -6.73
C LEU A 86 -8.43 13.92 -7.25
N GLU A 87 -8.97 13.95 -8.47
CA GLU A 87 -9.52 12.79 -9.15
C GLU A 87 -8.40 11.77 -9.46
N GLU A 88 -7.31 12.20 -10.10
CA GLU A 88 -6.17 11.33 -10.42
C GLU A 88 -5.55 10.68 -9.18
N GLY A 89 -5.59 11.37 -8.04
CA GLY A 89 -5.08 10.91 -6.76
C GLY A 89 -5.69 9.64 -6.20
N HIS A 90 -6.86 9.20 -6.72
CA HIS A 90 -7.49 7.95 -6.27
C HIS A 90 -7.67 6.85 -7.32
N ARG A 91 -7.50 7.16 -8.61
CA ARG A 91 -7.85 6.24 -9.69
C ARG A 91 -7.07 4.94 -9.66
N THR A 92 -5.79 4.98 -9.32
CA THR A 92 -4.92 3.80 -9.35
C THR A 92 -5.32 2.78 -8.29
N GLN A 93 -5.50 3.21 -7.03
CA GLN A 93 -5.93 2.30 -5.96
C GLN A 93 -7.36 1.80 -6.16
N THR A 94 -8.25 2.62 -6.73
CA THR A 94 -9.62 2.18 -7.06
C THR A 94 -9.56 1.08 -8.12
N TRP A 95 -8.81 1.31 -9.20
CA TRP A 95 -8.64 0.33 -10.28
C TRP A 95 -8.00 -0.97 -9.78
N LEU A 96 -6.93 -0.92 -8.98
CA LEU A 96 -6.30 -2.12 -8.42
C LEU A 96 -7.24 -2.95 -7.53
N ALA A 97 -8.19 -2.29 -6.84
CA ALA A 97 -9.12 -2.98 -5.97
C ALA A 97 -10.31 -3.64 -6.71
N THR A 98 -10.65 -3.14 -7.90
CA THR A 98 -11.88 -3.54 -8.61
C THR A 98 -11.65 -4.15 -10.00
N ALA A 99 -10.47 -4.01 -10.58
CA ALA A 99 -10.18 -4.57 -11.89
C ALA A 99 -10.17 -6.09 -11.86
N ASP A 100 -10.44 -6.71 -13.02
CA ASP A 100 -10.13 -8.11 -13.24
C ASP A 100 -8.62 -8.32 -13.02
N PRO A 101 -8.19 -9.22 -12.11
CA PRO A 101 -6.78 -9.50 -11.87
C PRO A 101 -5.99 -9.86 -13.14
N ALA A 102 -6.64 -10.44 -14.16
CA ALA A 102 -6.00 -10.74 -15.45
C ALA A 102 -5.54 -9.48 -16.21
N GLN A 103 -6.04 -8.30 -15.84
CA GLN A 103 -5.67 -7.00 -16.43
C GLN A 103 -4.54 -6.30 -15.67
N ILE A 104 -4.08 -6.86 -14.56
CA ILE A 104 -3.07 -6.26 -13.69
C ILE A 104 -1.71 -6.89 -14.00
N ASP A 105 -0.80 -6.10 -14.56
CA ASP A 105 0.57 -6.51 -14.82
C ASP A 105 1.57 -5.54 -14.15
N PRO A 106 2.36 -5.99 -13.15
CA PRO A 106 2.47 -7.36 -12.66
C PRO A 106 1.25 -7.77 -11.81
N PRO A 107 0.88 -9.06 -11.76
CA PRO A 107 -0.31 -9.54 -11.04
C PRO A 107 -0.25 -9.30 -9.53
N THR A 108 0.95 -9.22 -8.95
CA THR A 108 1.21 -8.78 -7.58
C THR A 108 2.59 -8.10 -7.53
N GLY A 109 2.89 -7.32 -6.49
CA GLY A 109 4.20 -6.70 -6.31
C GLY A 109 4.47 -5.47 -7.20
N GLY A 110 3.44 -4.93 -7.86
CA GLY A 110 3.56 -3.68 -8.59
C GLY A 110 3.71 -2.44 -7.68
N TYR A 111 4.61 -1.52 -8.05
CA TYR A 111 4.64 -0.14 -7.57
C TYR A 111 4.03 0.76 -8.64
N TRP A 112 2.92 1.42 -8.33
CA TRP A 112 2.06 2.05 -9.34
C TRP A 112 2.00 3.56 -9.22
N PHE A 113 1.99 4.25 -10.36
CA PHE A 113 1.72 5.67 -10.47
C PHE A 113 0.85 5.92 -11.71
N HIS A 114 -0.32 6.54 -11.53
CA HIS A 114 -1.31 6.77 -12.59
C HIS A 114 -1.55 5.53 -13.48
N ARG A 115 -1.90 4.40 -12.86
CA ARG A 115 -2.12 3.08 -13.50
C ARG A 115 -0.94 2.54 -14.33
N LYS A 116 0.27 3.06 -14.13
CA LYS A 116 1.50 2.53 -14.75
C LYS A 116 2.38 1.91 -13.68
N ALA A 117 2.73 0.64 -13.89
CA ALA A 117 3.73 -0.03 -13.07
C ALA A 117 5.09 0.64 -13.29
N ARG A 118 5.83 0.86 -12.20
CA ARG A 118 7.15 1.46 -12.16
C ARG A 118 8.05 0.62 -11.25
N ARG A 119 9.37 0.78 -11.40
CA ARG A 119 10.31 0.19 -10.45
C ARG A 119 10.36 1.06 -9.18
N PRO A 120 10.12 0.48 -7.99
CA PRO A 120 10.34 1.19 -6.74
C PRO A 120 11.84 1.35 -6.47
N HIS A 121 12.18 2.06 -5.39
CA HIS A 121 13.56 2.14 -4.93
C HIS A 121 14.16 0.73 -4.70
N ARG A 122 15.41 0.50 -5.11
CA ARG A 122 16.05 -0.83 -5.10
C ARG A 122 16.02 -1.53 -3.74
N ALA A 123 16.12 -0.78 -2.64
CA ALA A 123 16.06 -1.34 -1.29
C ALA A 123 14.73 -2.04 -1.01
N ALA A 124 13.60 -1.55 -1.57
CA ALA A 124 12.30 -2.20 -1.39
C ALA A 124 12.22 -3.58 -2.09
N LEU A 125 13.11 -3.86 -3.03
CA LEU A 125 13.23 -5.14 -3.73
C LEU A 125 14.25 -6.09 -3.08
N ASP A 126 15.01 -5.62 -2.09
CA ASP A 126 15.98 -6.43 -1.36
C ASP A 126 15.26 -7.39 -0.40
N THR A 127 15.42 -8.69 -0.67
CA THR A 127 14.76 -9.75 0.09
C THR A 127 15.23 -9.85 1.54
N ALA A 128 16.49 -9.50 1.82
CA ALA A 128 17.03 -9.48 3.18
C ALA A 128 16.41 -8.31 3.98
N PHE A 129 16.32 -7.13 3.36
CA PHE A 129 15.68 -5.98 3.98
C PHE A 129 14.18 -6.20 4.21
N GLN A 130 13.49 -6.83 3.26
CA GLN A 130 12.10 -7.26 3.44
C GLN A 130 11.95 -8.19 4.66
N ASN A 131 12.80 -9.22 4.78
CA ASN A 131 12.76 -10.15 5.91
C ASN A 131 13.02 -9.46 7.24
N GLU A 132 14.01 -8.56 7.30
CA GLU A 132 14.33 -7.78 8.50
C GLU A 132 13.15 -6.89 8.91
N LEU A 133 12.50 -6.24 7.94
CA LEU A 133 11.32 -5.42 8.21
C LEU A 133 10.17 -6.26 8.78
N LEU A 134 9.85 -7.41 8.17
CA LEU A 134 8.79 -8.30 8.67
C LEU A 134 9.07 -8.75 10.10
N ALA A 135 10.28 -9.25 10.38
CA ALA A 135 10.67 -9.70 11.72
C ALA A 135 10.56 -8.58 12.76
N LYS A 136 10.96 -7.35 12.39
CA LYS A 136 10.81 -6.17 13.27
C LYS A 136 9.35 -5.80 13.51
N LEU A 137 8.50 -5.91 12.49
CA LEU A 137 7.07 -5.65 12.63
C LEU A 137 6.42 -6.70 13.54
N GLU A 138 6.68 -7.99 13.33
CA GLU A 138 6.18 -9.08 14.18
C GLU A 138 6.61 -8.91 15.64
N ALA A 139 7.90 -8.62 15.87
CA ALA A 139 8.41 -8.38 17.23
C ALA A 139 7.77 -7.14 17.89
N HIS A 140 7.40 -6.12 17.10
CA HIS A 140 6.79 -4.91 17.63
C HIS A 140 5.29 -5.03 17.88
N THR A 141 4.58 -5.80 17.06
CA THR A 141 3.12 -5.96 17.14
C THR A 141 2.70 -7.18 17.96
N GLY A 142 3.58 -8.18 18.10
CA GLY A 142 3.23 -9.50 18.63
C GLY A 142 2.35 -10.32 17.69
N ILE A 143 2.16 -9.88 16.44
CA ILE A 143 1.29 -10.53 15.44
C ILE A 143 2.20 -11.17 14.38
N PRO A 144 2.24 -12.51 14.27
CA PRO A 144 3.00 -13.18 13.23
C PRO A 144 2.35 -12.98 11.86
N LEU A 145 3.16 -12.89 10.81
CA LEU A 145 2.70 -12.88 9.42
C LEU A 145 2.77 -14.30 8.84
N GLU A 146 1.62 -14.92 8.70
CA GLU A 146 1.50 -16.23 8.06
C GLU A 146 1.95 -16.17 6.60
N ARG A 147 2.78 -17.14 6.21
CA ARG A 147 3.17 -17.36 4.82
C ARG A 147 2.16 -18.31 4.19
N THR A 148 1.51 -17.88 3.11
CA THR A 148 0.73 -18.77 2.27
C THR A 148 1.62 -19.16 1.10
N THR A 149 2.25 -20.31 1.21
CA THR A 149 2.76 -21.06 0.06
C THR A 149 1.64 -21.99 -0.37
N ASP A 150 1.39 -22.09 -1.68
CA ASP A 150 0.29 -22.87 -2.28
C ASP A 150 -0.15 -24.08 -1.44
N LEU A 151 -1.47 -24.17 -1.20
CA LEU A 151 -2.08 -25.44 -0.80
C LEU A 151 -1.58 -26.48 -1.79
N ALA A 152 -0.84 -27.45 -1.27
CA ALA A 152 -0.34 -28.60 -2.00
C ALA A 152 -1.41 -29.08 -3.00
N THR A 153 -1.05 -29.06 -4.29
CA THR A 153 -1.72 -29.91 -5.28
C THR A 153 -0.96 -31.21 -5.35
#